data_AF-A0A7W4EZP9-F1
#
_entry.id   AF-A0A7W4EZP9-F1
#
_cell.length_a   1.000
_cell.length_b   1.000
_cell.length_c   1.000
_cell.angle_alpha   90.00
_cell.angle_beta   90.00
_cell.angle_gamma   90.00
#
_symmetry.space_group_name_H-M   'P 1'
#
loop_
_entity.id
_entity.type
_entity.pdbx_description
1 polymer ?
#
loop_
_entity_poly.entity_id
_entity_poly.type
_entity_poly.pdbx_seq_one_letter_code
_entity_poly.pdbx_strand_id
1 'polypeptide(L)'
;YEGILHLDCTFNPVGKDKCIIYKDGFVDESDYRLILDIFGEENCFHVTKEEMFEMNPNIFSISPEVVVSDAAFTRMNRHLQDVWNIKVEEIPYREISKMGGLLRCSTMPLVRE
;
A
#
# COMPACT_ATOMS: atom_id res chain seq x y z
N TYR A 1 6.65 -17.99 -1.66
CA TYR A 1 5.80 -17.41 -2.70
C TYR A 1 6.71 -16.56 -3.57
N GLU A 2 7.12 -17.12 -4.69
CA GLU A 2 7.92 -16.41 -5.69
C GLU A 2 6.97 -15.75 -6.68
N GLY A 3 7.12 -14.44 -6.90
CA GLY A 3 6.41 -13.72 -7.94
C GLY A 3 5.46 -12.65 -7.42
N ILE A 4 6.01 -11.48 -7.08
CA ILE A 4 5.21 -10.26 -7.13
C ILE A 4 5.01 -9.95 -8.61
N LEU A 5 3.77 -10.02 -9.08
CA LEU A 5 3.43 -9.85 -10.50
C LEU A 5 3.24 -8.38 -10.88
N HIS A 6 2.71 -7.58 -9.96
CA HIS A 6 2.41 -6.17 -10.19
C HIS A 6 3.03 -5.31 -9.09
N LEU A 7 3.43 -4.09 -9.49
CA LEU A 7 4.07 -3.13 -8.60
C LEU A 7 3.15 -2.72 -7.45
N ASP A 8 1.84 -2.60 -7.68
CA ASP A 8 0.85 -2.22 -6.67
C ASP A 8 0.65 -3.26 -5.56
N CYS A 9 1.21 -4.46 -5.72
CA CYS A 9 1.26 -5.45 -4.65
C CYS A 9 2.41 -5.15 -3.67
N THR A 10 3.46 -4.44 -4.09
CA THR A 10 4.68 -4.20 -3.29
C THR A 10 4.96 -2.72 -3.02
N PHE A 11 4.33 -1.81 -3.75
CA PHE A 11 4.52 -0.37 -3.66
C PHE A 11 3.23 0.37 -3.97
N ASN A 12 2.83 1.29 -3.09
CA ASN A 12 1.66 2.14 -3.32
C ASN A 12 1.88 3.55 -2.76
N PRO A 13 1.92 4.59 -3.61
CA PRO A 13 1.93 5.96 -3.14
C PRO A 13 0.57 6.34 -2.55
N VAL A 14 0.57 6.96 -1.38
CA VAL A 14 -0.64 7.37 -0.65
C VAL A 14 -0.51 8.79 -0.11
N GLY A 15 -1.64 9.46 0.00
CA GLY A 15 -1.65 10.86 0.42
C GLY A 15 -0.90 11.76 -0.55
N LYS A 16 -0.17 12.75 -0.03
CA LYS A 16 0.58 13.73 -0.85
C LYS A 16 2.02 13.31 -1.14
N ASP A 17 2.66 12.66 -0.17
CA ASP A 17 4.11 12.46 -0.13
C ASP A 17 4.49 11.20 0.65
N LYS A 18 3.58 10.23 0.82
CA LYS A 18 3.82 8.99 1.57
C LYS A 18 3.76 7.78 0.64
N CYS A 19 4.39 6.68 1.02
CA CYS A 19 4.21 5.42 0.32
C CYS A 19 4.26 4.22 1.25
N ILE A 20 3.55 3.17 0.85
CA ILE A 20 3.62 1.84 1.43
C ILE A 20 4.56 1.01 0.56
N ILE A 21 5.55 0.35 1.16
CA ILE A 21 6.60 -0.32 0.39
C ILE A 21 7.07 -1.62 1.03
N TYR A 22 7.26 -2.66 0.22
CA TYR A 22 7.90 -3.92 0.60
C TYR A 22 9.25 -4.08 -0.11
N LYS A 23 10.33 -4.19 0.66
CA LYS A 23 11.71 -4.21 0.14
C LYS A 23 11.98 -5.39 -0.79
N ASP A 24 11.61 -6.60 -0.38
CA ASP A 24 11.96 -7.82 -1.14
C ASP A 24 11.07 -8.03 -2.37
N GLY A 25 10.19 -7.07 -2.68
CA GLY A 25 9.43 -7.08 -3.92
C GLY A 25 10.10 -6.41 -5.10
N PHE A 26 11.22 -5.74 -4.88
CA PHE A 26 12.06 -5.17 -5.93
C PHE A 26 13.14 -6.17 -6.30
N VAL A 27 13.35 -6.36 -7.61
CA VAL A 27 14.42 -7.24 -8.12
C VAL A 27 15.78 -6.58 -7.95
N ASP A 28 15.88 -5.29 -8.25
CA ASP A 28 17.08 -4.47 -8.07
C ASP A 28 16.96 -3.63 -6.79
N GLU A 29 17.97 -3.70 -5.92
CA GLU A 29 18.00 -2.91 -4.69
C GLU A 29 18.06 -1.39 -4.98
N SER A 30 18.60 -1.00 -6.15
CA SER A 30 18.66 0.40 -6.55
C SER A 30 17.27 1.00 -6.82
N ASP A 31 16.31 0.21 -7.29
CA ASP A 31 14.92 0.66 -7.47
C ASP A 31 14.26 0.95 -6.11
N TYR A 32 14.47 0.07 -5.13
CA TYR A 32 14.00 0.31 -3.76
C TYR A 32 14.62 1.57 -3.17
N ARG A 33 15.93 1.76 -3.33
CA ARG A 33 16.64 2.96 -2.84
C ARG A 33 16.15 4.23 -3.52
N LEU A 34 15.87 4.18 -4.83
CA LEU A 34 15.30 5.31 -5.55
C LEU A 34 13.95 5.75 -4.95
N ILE A 35 13.09 4.81 -4.55
CA ILE A 35 11.84 5.17 -3.87
C ILE A 35 12.11 5.87 -2.52
N LEU A 36 13.09 5.39 -1.75
CA LEU A 36 13.47 6.07 -0.51
C LEU A 36 14.01 7.48 -0.76
N ASP A 37 14.81 7.67 -1.82
CA ASP A 37 15.35 8.98 -2.18
C ASP A 37 14.25 9.96 -2.64
N ILE A 38 13.19 9.46 -3.29
CA ILE A 38 12.06 10.27 -3.76
C ILE A 38 11.15 10.69 -2.60
N PHE A 39 10.80 9.76 -1.72
CA PHE A 39 9.80 9.99 -0.66
C PHE A 39 10.42 10.45 0.66
N GLY A 40 11.68 10.10 0.94
CA GLY A 40 12.26 10.15 2.29
C GLY A 40 11.87 8.90 3.09
N GLU A 41 12.84 8.29 3.78
CA GLU A 41 12.64 7.03 4.51
C GLU A 41 11.56 7.16 5.61
N GLU A 42 11.44 8.33 6.24
CA GLU A 42 10.41 8.62 7.24
C GLU A 42 8.98 8.65 6.69
N ASN A 43 8.84 8.79 5.36
CA ASN A 43 7.56 8.82 4.64
C ASN A 43 7.23 7.45 4.00
N CYS A 44 8.05 6.43 4.27
CA CYS A 44 7.87 5.07 3.81
C CYS A 44 7.34 4.18 4.94
N PHE A 45 6.17 3.58 4.73
CA PHE A 45 5.69 2.50 5.59
C PHE A 45 6.23 1.18 5.08
N HIS A 46 7.22 0.64 5.78
CA HIS A 46 7.83 -0.65 5.44
C HIS A 46 6.93 -1.79 5.87
N VAL A 47 6.43 -2.52 4.87
CA VAL A 47 5.57 -3.67 5.03
C VAL A 47 6.41 -4.91 5.37
N THR A 48 5.94 -5.75 6.28
CA THR A 48 6.61 -7.02 6.58
C THR A 48 6.28 -8.07 5.53
N LYS A 49 7.00 -9.20 5.53
CA LYS A 49 6.71 -10.31 4.63
C LYS A 49 5.29 -10.86 4.83
N GLU A 50 4.82 -10.93 6.07
CA GLU A 50 3.47 -11.40 6.43
C GLU A 50 2.40 -10.43 5.92
N GLU A 51 2.59 -9.14 6.14
CA GLU A 51 1.67 -8.10 5.65
C GLU A 51 1.65 -8.01 4.12
N MET A 52 2.81 -8.24 3.47
CA MET A 52 2.88 -8.37 2.02
C MET A 52 2.10 -9.58 1.53
N PHE A 53 2.21 -10.72 2.22
CA PHE A 53 1.43 -11.92 1.90
C PHE A 53 -0.08 -11.69 2.05
N GLU A 54 -0.49 -10.86 3.01
CA GLU A 54 -1.88 -10.40 3.16
C GLU A 54 -2.26 -9.25 2.21
N MET A 55 -1.32 -8.81 1.36
CA MET A 55 -1.49 -7.78 0.33
C MET A 55 -1.76 -6.38 0.88
N ASN A 56 -1.20 -6.03 2.03
CA ASN A 56 -1.34 -4.71 2.66
C ASN A 56 -1.08 -3.53 1.70
N PRO A 57 -0.09 -3.53 0.79
CA PRO A 57 0.12 -2.40 -0.12
C PRO A 57 -1.07 -2.12 -1.05
N ASN A 58 -1.96 -3.08 -1.29
CA ASN A 58 -3.00 -2.99 -2.32
C ASN A 58 -4.29 -2.30 -1.83
N ILE A 59 -4.13 -1.11 -1.22
CA ILE A 59 -5.21 -0.22 -0.77
C ILE A 59 -5.54 0.85 -1.81
N PHE A 60 -6.61 1.62 -1.57
CA PHE A 60 -7.12 2.59 -2.54
C PHE A 60 -7.28 4.00 -1.96
N SER A 61 -6.51 4.96 -2.47
CA SER A 61 -6.71 6.38 -2.15
C SER A 61 -7.86 6.97 -2.97
N ILE A 62 -8.86 7.52 -2.28
CA ILE A 62 -9.99 8.25 -2.91
C ILE A 62 -9.77 9.76 -2.89
N SER A 63 -8.89 10.25 -2.01
CA SER A 63 -8.41 11.63 -1.97
C SER A 63 -6.99 11.68 -1.38
N PRO A 64 -6.31 12.84 -1.38
CA PRO A 64 -5.01 13.00 -0.71
C PRO A 64 -5.05 12.79 0.81
N GLU A 65 -6.23 12.70 1.42
CA GLU A 65 -6.42 12.64 2.87
C GLU A 65 -7.21 11.40 3.30
N VAL A 66 -7.76 10.63 2.35
CA VAL A 66 -8.64 9.49 2.63
C VAL A 66 -8.24 8.28 1.78
N VAL A 67 -8.05 7.15 2.46
CA VAL A 67 -7.82 5.84 1.85
C VAL A 67 -8.87 4.83 2.31
N VAL A 68 -9.16 3.86 1.44
CA VAL A 68 -9.98 2.69 1.75
C VAL A 68 -9.05 1.50 1.92
N SER A 69 -9.18 0.79 3.04
CA SER A 69 -8.29 -0.31 3.43
C SER A 69 -9.09 -1.48 4.02
N ASP A 70 -8.50 -2.68 4.02
CA ASP A 70 -9.10 -3.81 4.72
C ASP A 70 -8.97 -3.63 6.24
N ALA A 71 -10.05 -3.94 6.98
CA ALA A 71 -10.06 -3.83 8.45
C ALA A 71 -9.02 -4.75 9.14
N ALA A 72 -8.55 -5.80 8.47
CA ALA A 72 -7.52 -6.69 9.01
C ALA A 72 -6.12 -6.06 9.03
N PHE A 73 -5.87 -4.98 8.27
CA PHE A 73 -4.55 -4.37 8.13
C PHE A 73 -4.16 -3.46 9.30
N THR A 74 -4.35 -3.96 10.52
CA THR A 74 -4.36 -3.18 11.77
C THR A 74 -3.12 -2.31 11.99
N ARG A 75 -1.89 -2.84 11.81
CA ARG A 75 -0.66 -2.05 12.01
C ARG A 75 -0.57 -0.90 11.00
N MET A 76 -0.83 -1.20 9.73
CA MET A 76 -0.79 -0.21 8.66
C MET A 76 -1.88 0.83 8.85
N ASN A 77 -3.13 0.43 9.07
CA ASN A 77 -4.25 1.34 9.26
C ASN A 77 -4.03 2.29 10.43
N ARG A 78 -3.49 1.80 11.56
CA ARG A 78 -3.13 2.65 12.69
C ARG A 78 -2.00 3.61 12.34
N HIS A 79 -0.97 3.17 11.63
CA HIS A 79 0.11 4.07 11.20
C HIS A 79 -0.41 5.20 10.29
N LEU A 80 -1.23 4.85 9.30
CA LEU A 80 -1.84 5.83 8.39
C LEU A 80 -2.66 6.87 9.17
N GLN A 81 -3.47 6.44 10.14
CA GLN A 81 -4.30 7.32 10.97
C GLN A 81 -3.50 8.13 11.99
N ASP A 82 -2.71 7.45 12.82
CA ASP A 82 -2.11 8.03 14.03
C ASP A 82 -0.82 8.80 13.74
N VAL A 83 -0.04 8.36 12.74
CA VAL A 83 1.28 8.94 12.44
C VAL A 83 1.20 9.89 11.25
N TRP A 84 0.48 9.50 10.19
CA TRP A 84 0.37 10.30 8.97
C TRP A 84 -0.90 11.13 8.86
N ASN A 85 -1.83 11.00 9.83
CA ASN A 85 -3.08 11.75 9.84
C ASN A 85 -3.89 11.58 8.54
N ILE A 86 -3.84 10.38 7.95
CA ILE A 86 -4.63 9.96 6.80
C ILE A 86 -5.87 9.23 7.32
N LYS A 87 -7.06 9.67 6.91
CA LYS A 87 -8.30 8.96 7.25
C LYS A 87 -8.34 7.62 6.55
N VAL A 88 -8.64 6.56 7.30
CA VAL A 88 -8.80 5.20 6.76
C VAL A 88 -10.27 4.79 6.88
N GLU A 89 -10.91 4.55 5.74
CA GLU A 89 -12.22 3.91 5.66
C GLU A 89 -12.00 2.39 5.61
N GLU A 90 -12.20 1.73 6.75
CA GLU A 90 -11.98 0.29 6.89
C GLU A 90 -13.19 -0.52 6.40
N ILE A 91 -12.94 -1.53 5.55
CA ILE A 91 -13.98 -2.43 5.04
C ILE A 91 -13.54 -3.90 5.15
N PRO A 92 -14.46 -4.86 5.31
CA PRO A 92 -14.13 -6.27 5.23
C PRO A 92 -14.04 -6.72 3.76
N TYR A 93 -12.84 -6.69 3.16
CA TYR A 93 -12.60 -6.99 1.75
C TYR A 93 -11.75 -8.26 1.51
N ARG A 94 -11.33 -8.93 2.58
CA ARG A 94 -10.43 -10.10 2.61
C ARG A 94 -10.89 -11.28 1.75
N GLU A 95 -12.17 -11.44 1.47
CA GLU A 95 -12.65 -12.54 0.61
C GLU A 95 -12.24 -12.37 -0.86
N ILE A 96 -12.05 -11.13 -1.32
CA ILE A 96 -11.59 -10.83 -2.68
C ILE A 96 -10.08 -11.11 -2.82
N SER A 97 -9.31 -10.96 -1.73
CA SER A 97 -7.85 -11.21 -1.71
C SER A 97 -7.48 -12.63 -2.14
N LYS A 98 -8.38 -13.59 -1.91
CA LYS A 98 -8.24 -15.00 -2.31
C LYS A 98 -8.11 -15.17 -3.84
N MET A 99 -8.48 -14.17 -4.62
CA MET A 99 -8.36 -14.15 -6.09
C MET A 99 -7.05 -13.51 -6.59
N GLY A 100 -6.12 -13.15 -5.69
CA GLY A 100 -4.80 -12.61 -6.06
C GLY A 100 -4.77 -11.09 -6.31
N GLY A 101 -5.78 -10.36 -5.84
CA GLY A 101 -5.83 -8.89 -5.92
C GLY A 101 -6.81 -8.30 -4.91
N LEU A 102 -6.57 -7.06 -4.47
CA LEU A 102 -7.44 -6.30 -3.57
C LEU A 102 -7.96 -5.03 -4.27
N LEU A 103 -8.07 -3.92 -3.55
CA LEU A 103 -8.76 -2.72 -3.98
C LEU A 103 -8.09 -2.03 -5.16
N ARG A 104 -6.74 -2.01 -5.21
CA ARG A 104 -6.05 -1.40 -6.35
C ARG A 104 -6.17 -2.26 -7.60
N CYS A 105 -6.18 -3.59 -7.44
CA CYS A 105 -6.41 -4.53 -8.52
C CYS A 105 -7.86 -4.52 -9.05
N SER A 106 -8.85 -4.10 -8.23
CA SER A 106 -10.28 -4.10 -8.60
C SER A 106 -10.83 -2.72 -8.96
N THR A 107 -9.99 -1.67 -8.98
CA THR A 107 -10.40 -0.30 -9.28
C THR A 107 -9.53 0.36 -10.35
N MET A 108 -10.16 1.15 -11.22
CA MET A 108 -9.47 1.97 -12.23
C MET A 108 -10.03 3.39 -12.21
N PRO A 109 -9.38 4.33 -11.50
CA PRO A 109 -9.76 5.74 -11.53
C PRO A 109 -9.66 6.27 -12.96
N LEU A 110 -10.76 6.81 -13.48
CA LEU A 110 -10.78 7.42 -14.81
C LEU A 110 -10.36 8.90 -14.78
N VAL A 111 -10.61 9.59 -13.65
CA VAL A 111 -10.31 11.00 -13.43
C VAL A 111 -9.92 11.20 -11.96
N ARG A 112 -8.93 12.07 -11.71
CA ARG A 112 -8.49 12.55 -10.39
C ARG A 112 -8.18 14.05 -10.50
N GLU A 113 -8.50 14.83 -9.47
CA GLU A 113 -8.25 16.27 -9.37
C GLU A 113 -7.08 16.57 -8.41
#